data_AF-A0A369RYS4-F1
#
_entry.id   AF-A0A369RYS4-F1
#
_cell.length_a   1.000
_cell.length_b   1.000
_cell.length_c   1.000
_cell.angle_alpha   90.00
_cell.angle_beta   90.00
_cell.angle_gamma   90.00
#
_symmetry.space_group_name_H-M   'P 1'
#
loop_
_entity.id
_entity.type
_entity.pdbx_description
1 polymer ?
#
loop_
_entity_poly.entity_id
_entity_poly.type
_entity_poly.pdbx_seq_one_letter_code
_entity_poly.pdbx_strand_id
1 'polypeptide(L)'
;MAYSTFRNSRIQIILLILSLYYCRATVDVSSDAFIKGHMKPLGSHREPLAVEELTSIPNPKTFYDLYTKPGKPVILRNAAKAIPAFSLWTDEYLSEKFGNVQVLVEEGKKENRSKGNFMTSLKEFVNSYKTEDLYVVHTVPKEMRAVDYEFATYEVLRKQILDAMLLRKMASKQKFRKILLDCEVGEIKFIDVFSAFDKDKNGKISINEVHELPYGQFSKLFPNWHYQTEESNEMEPDRDEL
;
A
#
# COMPACT_ATOMS: atom_id res chain seq x y z
N MET A 1 64.65 -44.79 -46.55
CA MET A 1 63.49 -44.70 -45.62
C MET A 1 63.54 -43.51 -44.64
N ALA A 2 64.54 -42.61 -44.68
CA ALA A 2 64.61 -41.46 -43.74
C ALA A 2 63.95 -40.15 -44.24
N TYR A 3 63.61 -40.05 -45.53
CA TYR A 3 63.02 -38.83 -46.12
C TYR A 3 61.51 -38.69 -45.89
N SER A 4 60.75 -39.79 -45.70
CA SER A 4 59.29 -39.70 -45.51
C SER A 4 58.90 -39.33 -44.08
N THR A 5 59.65 -39.80 -43.07
CA THR A 5 59.43 -39.47 -41.66
C THR A 5 59.63 -37.99 -41.36
N PHE A 6 60.66 -37.36 -41.95
CA PHE A 6 60.92 -35.93 -41.75
C PHE A 6 59.87 -35.01 -42.39
N ARG A 7 59.32 -35.41 -43.55
CA ARG A 7 58.24 -34.70 -44.23
C ARG A 7 56.92 -34.78 -43.44
N ASN A 8 56.63 -35.93 -42.83
CA ASN A 8 55.43 -36.11 -42.01
C ASN A 8 55.49 -35.31 -40.69
N SER A 9 56.66 -35.22 -40.04
CA SER A 9 56.82 -34.36 -38.85
C SER A 9 56.64 -32.88 -39.15
N ARG A 10 57.10 -32.39 -40.31
CA ARG A 10 56.89 -30.98 -40.71
C ARG A 10 55.43 -30.67 -40.98
N ILE A 11 54.69 -31.58 -41.62
CA ILE A 11 53.25 -31.43 -41.86
C ILE A 11 52.49 -31.46 -40.53
N GLN A 12 52.84 -32.35 -39.60
CA GLN A 12 52.23 -32.38 -38.27
C GLN A 12 52.50 -31.11 -37.47
N ILE A 13 53.71 -30.55 -37.52
CA ILE A 13 54.04 -29.28 -36.86
C ILE A 13 53.26 -28.12 -37.49
N ILE A 14 53.16 -28.07 -38.82
CA ILE A 14 52.38 -27.03 -39.52
C ILE A 14 50.88 -27.15 -39.18
N LEU A 15 50.33 -28.36 -39.13
CA LEU A 15 48.94 -28.59 -38.72
C LEU A 15 48.68 -28.23 -37.25
N LEU A 16 49.65 -28.45 -36.37
CA LEU A 16 49.56 -28.10 -34.95
C LEU A 16 49.70 -26.58 -34.74
N ILE A 17 50.55 -25.91 -35.52
CA ILE A 17 50.63 -24.45 -35.53
C ILE A 17 49.35 -23.84 -36.11
N LEU A 18 48.80 -24.39 -37.21
CA LEU A 18 47.53 -23.96 -37.79
C LEU A 18 46.35 -24.23 -36.86
N SER A 19 46.33 -25.34 -36.11
CA SER A 19 45.28 -25.61 -35.11
C SER A 19 45.38 -24.68 -33.90
N LEU A 20 46.61 -24.34 -33.46
CA LEU A 20 46.84 -23.32 -32.43
C LEU A 20 46.46 -21.92 -32.92
N TYR A 21 46.68 -21.61 -34.20
CA TYR A 21 46.26 -20.35 -34.82
C TYR A 21 44.73 -20.28 -34.95
N TYR A 22 44.07 -21.38 -35.31
CA TYR A 22 42.61 -21.50 -35.33
C TYR A 22 42.00 -21.41 -33.92
N CYS A 23 42.61 -22.04 -32.91
CA CYS A 23 42.18 -21.91 -31.51
C CYS A 23 42.32 -20.49 -30.95
N ARG A 24 43.30 -19.71 -31.43
CA ARG A 24 43.43 -18.29 -31.06
C ARG A 24 42.44 -17.36 -31.76
N ALA A 25 41.84 -17.80 -32.87
CA ALA A 25 40.89 -16.99 -33.64
C ALA A 25 39.44 -17.07 -33.11
N THR A 26 39.15 -17.82 -32.04
CA THR A 26 37.78 -17.95 -31.50
C THR A 26 37.67 -17.71 -29.99
N VAL A 27 38.68 -17.11 -29.35
CA VAL A 27 38.45 -16.45 -28.06
C VAL A 27 38.23 -14.98 -28.35
N ASP A 28 37.10 -14.69 -28.97
CA ASP A 28 36.47 -13.38 -28.81
C ASP A 28 36.05 -13.37 -27.33
N VAL A 29 36.97 -12.94 -26.45
CA VAL A 29 36.57 -12.45 -25.12
C VAL A 29 35.73 -11.25 -25.47
N SER A 30 34.42 -11.49 -25.67
CA SER A 30 33.39 -10.47 -25.73
C SER A 30 33.72 -9.54 -24.60
N SER A 31 34.36 -8.41 -24.93
CA SER A 31 34.77 -7.41 -23.97
C SER A 31 33.54 -7.16 -23.15
N ASP A 32 33.65 -7.42 -21.85
CA ASP A 32 32.68 -7.11 -20.81
C ASP A 32 31.89 -5.88 -21.25
N ALA A 33 30.73 -6.11 -21.88
CA ALA A 33 30.12 -5.13 -22.77
C ALA A 33 29.45 -4.12 -21.88
N PHE A 34 30.23 -3.14 -21.39
CA PHE A 34 29.93 -2.11 -20.41
C PHE A 34 28.43 -2.02 -20.11
N ILE A 35 27.93 -2.93 -19.26
CA ILE A 35 26.51 -2.99 -18.99
C ILE A 35 26.20 -1.68 -18.28
N LYS A 36 25.33 -0.86 -18.89
CA LYS A 36 24.99 0.46 -18.34
C LYS A 36 24.61 0.29 -16.88
N GLY A 37 25.25 1.06 -16.01
CA GLY A 37 24.98 1.02 -14.57
C GLY A 37 25.65 -0.12 -13.80
N HIS A 38 26.43 -1.00 -14.43
CA HIS A 38 27.22 -2.00 -13.71
C HIS A 38 28.23 -1.31 -12.78
N MET A 39 28.33 -1.79 -11.54
CA MET A 39 29.13 -1.21 -10.45
C MET A 39 28.82 0.27 -10.12
N LYS A 40 27.67 0.78 -10.57
CA LYS A 40 27.13 2.09 -10.17
C LYS A 40 25.98 1.90 -9.16
N PRO A 41 25.56 2.95 -8.43
CA PRO A 41 24.42 2.86 -7.52
C PRO A 41 23.17 2.31 -8.20
N LEU A 42 22.34 1.59 -7.44
CA LEU A 42 21.07 1.03 -7.91
C LEU A 42 20.24 2.12 -8.63
N GLY A 43 19.65 1.75 -9.76
CA GLY A 43 18.92 2.69 -10.64
C GLY A 43 19.76 3.25 -11.80
N SER A 44 21.10 3.18 -11.74
CA SER A 44 21.98 3.68 -12.82
C SER A 44 21.93 2.87 -14.12
N HIS A 45 21.18 1.75 -14.13
CA HIS A 45 21.09 0.85 -15.28
C HIS A 45 20.14 1.34 -16.38
N ARG A 46 19.27 2.31 -16.07
CA ARG A 46 18.35 2.93 -17.03
C ARG A 46 18.03 4.37 -16.66
N GLU A 47 17.51 5.14 -17.62
CA GLU A 47 16.95 6.46 -17.31
C GLU A 47 15.67 6.32 -16.46
N PRO A 48 15.33 7.34 -15.64
CA PRO A 48 14.07 7.38 -14.92
C PRO A 48 12.87 7.24 -15.88
N LEU A 49 11.92 6.38 -15.51
CA LEU A 49 10.66 6.26 -16.23
C LEU A 49 9.64 7.24 -15.65
N ALA A 50 8.89 7.91 -16.52
CA ALA A 50 7.75 8.71 -16.08
C ALA A 50 6.70 7.80 -15.43
N VAL A 51 6.14 8.25 -14.31
CA VAL A 51 5.02 7.57 -13.64
C VAL A 51 3.73 8.08 -14.24
N GLU A 52 2.82 7.17 -14.58
CA GLU A 52 1.50 7.51 -15.10
C GLU A 52 0.69 8.30 -14.07
N GLU A 53 -0.05 9.31 -14.53
CA GLU A 53 -0.90 10.13 -13.68
C GLU A 53 -2.36 9.99 -14.08
N LEU A 54 -3.22 9.73 -13.09
CA LEU A 54 -4.67 9.68 -13.26
C LEU A 54 -5.32 10.87 -12.56
N THR A 55 -6.29 11.49 -13.22
CA THR A 55 -7.12 12.55 -12.64
C THR A 55 -8.36 12.02 -11.93
N SER A 56 -8.73 10.76 -12.20
CA SER A 56 -9.86 10.05 -11.59
C SER A 56 -9.38 8.79 -10.86
N ILE A 57 -9.96 8.51 -9.70
CA ILE A 57 -9.62 7.30 -8.92
C ILE A 57 -10.23 6.07 -9.61
N PRO A 58 -9.43 5.06 -9.97
CA PRO A 58 -9.95 3.82 -10.55
C PRO A 58 -10.76 3.02 -9.52
N ASN A 59 -11.71 2.22 -9.97
CA ASN A 59 -12.36 1.24 -9.09
C ASN A 59 -11.34 0.19 -8.61
N PRO A 60 -11.60 -0.51 -7.48
CA PRO A 60 -10.63 -1.43 -6.88
C PRO A 60 -10.11 -2.52 -7.81
N LYS A 61 -10.99 -3.10 -8.66
CA LYS A 61 -10.59 -4.14 -9.60
C LYS A 61 -9.64 -3.61 -10.66
N THR A 62 -9.98 -2.47 -11.27
CA THR A 62 -9.12 -1.81 -12.25
C THR A 62 -7.79 -1.40 -11.64
N PHE A 63 -7.79 -0.88 -10.40
CA PHE A 63 -6.57 -0.51 -9.70
C PHE A 63 -5.66 -1.74 -9.48
N TYR A 64 -6.24 -2.84 -9.01
CA TYR A 64 -5.51 -4.07 -8.75
C TYR A 64 -4.93 -4.67 -10.03
N ASP A 65 -5.74 -4.83 -11.08
CA ASP A 65 -5.31 -5.49 -12.32
C ASP A 65 -4.23 -4.69 -13.07
N LEU A 66 -4.32 -3.35 -13.07
CA LEU A 66 -3.44 -2.50 -13.87
C LEU A 66 -2.22 -1.96 -13.12
N TYR A 67 -2.27 -1.84 -11.79
CA TYR A 67 -1.21 -1.20 -11.00
C TYR A 67 -0.66 -2.08 -9.88
N THR A 68 -1.51 -2.63 -9.00
CA THR A 68 -1.03 -3.44 -7.86
C THR A 68 -0.42 -4.77 -8.30
N LYS A 69 -1.18 -5.59 -9.04
CA LYS A 69 -0.75 -6.93 -9.49
C LYS A 69 0.53 -6.90 -10.34
N PRO A 70 0.69 -5.98 -11.32
CA PRO A 70 1.93 -5.88 -12.08
C PRO A 70 3.05 -5.11 -11.36
N GLY A 71 2.81 -4.56 -10.15
CA GLY A 71 3.80 -3.72 -9.45
C GLY A 71 4.11 -2.42 -10.20
N LYS A 72 3.13 -1.86 -10.92
CA LYS A 72 3.28 -0.64 -11.72
C LYS A 72 2.87 0.59 -10.88
N PRO A 73 3.78 1.56 -10.67
CA PRO A 73 3.44 2.78 -9.92
C PRO A 73 2.47 3.66 -10.71
N VAL A 74 1.64 4.42 -9.99
CA VAL A 74 0.70 5.40 -10.54
C VAL A 74 0.49 6.55 -9.56
N ILE A 75 0.35 7.77 -10.08
CA ILE A 75 0.00 8.97 -9.32
C ILE A 75 -1.50 9.23 -9.45
N LEU A 76 -2.21 9.27 -8.33
CA LEU A 76 -3.63 9.63 -8.29
C LEU A 76 -3.78 11.12 -7.95
N ARG A 77 -3.87 11.96 -8.98
CA ARG A 77 -4.07 13.41 -8.81
C ARG A 77 -5.44 13.68 -8.17
N ASN A 78 -5.49 14.71 -7.33
CA ASN A 78 -6.70 15.15 -6.61
C ASN A 78 -7.30 14.17 -5.59
N ALA A 79 -6.80 12.94 -5.45
CA ALA A 79 -7.39 11.95 -4.53
C ALA A 79 -7.40 12.41 -3.06
N ALA A 80 -6.33 13.08 -2.63
CA ALA A 80 -6.22 13.57 -1.25
C ALA A 80 -7.13 14.78 -0.92
N LYS A 81 -7.72 15.46 -1.93
CA LYS A 81 -8.54 16.67 -1.70
C LYS A 81 -9.79 16.41 -0.86
N ALA A 82 -10.28 15.18 -0.85
CA ALA A 82 -11.43 14.78 -0.04
C ALA A 82 -11.07 14.56 1.44
N ILE A 83 -9.79 14.43 1.77
CA ILE A 83 -9.31 14.19 3.14
C ILE A 83 -9.23 15.56 3.84
N PRO A 84 -9.88 15.76 5.00
CA PRO A 84 -9.86 17.05 5.70
C PRO A 84 -8.45 17.61 5.95
N ALA A 85 -7.50 16.71 6.24
CA ALA A 85 -6.09 17.02 6.44
C ALA A 85 -5.49 17.84 5.27
N PHE A 86 -5.92 17.60 4.03
CA PHE A 86 -5.45 18.33 2.85
C PHE A 86 -5.64 19.86 2.97
N SER A 87 -6.74 20.29 3.60
CA SER A 87 -7.05 21.70 3.79
C SER A 87 -6.71 22.23 5.18
N LEU A 88 -6.70 21.35 6.19
CA LEU A 88 -6.58 21.75 7.59
C LEU A 88 -5.13 21.72 8.10
N TRP A 89 -4.31 20.76 7.68
CA TRP A 89 -2.99 20.53 8.28
C TRP A 89 -1.96 21.56 7.79
N THR A 90 -2.06 22.74 8.38
CA THR A 90 -1.04 23.80 8.37
C THR A 90 -0.16 23.67 9.61
N ASP A 91 1.03 24.25 9.59
CA ASP A 91 1.93 24.29 10.76
C ASP A 91 1.22 24.91 11.98
N GLU A 92 0.45 25.97 11.76
CA GLU A 92 -0.35 26.67 12.78
C GLU A 92 -1.43 25.75 13.35
N TYR A 93 -2.24 25.12 12.50
CA TYR A 93 -3.30 24.22 12.94
C TYR A 93 -2.76 23.01 13.71
N LEU A 94 -1.68 22.40 13.23
CA LEU A 94 -1.05 21.26 13.89
C LEU A 94 -0.50 21.66 15.27
N SER A 95 0.17 22.81 15.36
CA SER A 95 0.72 23.32 16.61
C SER A 95 -0.35 23.72 17.62
N GLU A 96 -1.42 24.38 17.18
CA GLU A 96 -2.51 24.83 18.06
C GLU A 96 -3.38 23.68 18.53
N LYS A 97 -3.78 22.78 17.62
CA LYS A 97 -4.73 21.71 17.93
C LYS A 97 -4.08 20.48 18.54
N PHE A 98 -2.88 20.14 18.10
CA PHE A 98 -2.21 18.88 18.45
C PHE A 98 -0.82 19.12 19.05
N GLY A 99 -0.50 20.34 19.48
CA GLY A 99 0.85 20.70 19.91
C GLY A 99 1.42 19.84 21.04
N ASN A 100 0.55 19.31 21.92
CA ASN A 100 0.94 18.46 23.05
C ASN A 100 1.09 16.97 22.70
N VAL A 101 0.79 16.58 21.46
CA VAL A 101 0.93 15.20 20.99
C VAL A 101 2.41 14.87 20.90
N GLN A 102 2.83 13.78 21.55
CA GLN A 102 4.21 13.32 21.51
C GLN A 102 4.47 12.59 20.20
N VAL A 103 5.60 12.89 19.57
CA VAL A 103 6.04 12.28 18.32
C VAL A 103 7.49 11.81 18.40
N LEU A 104 7.78 10.70 17.73
CA LEU A 104 9.15 10.20 17.55
C LEU A 104 9.81 10.95 16.38
N VAL A 105 10.91 11.64 16.67
CA VAL A 105 11.71 12.38 15.70
C VAL A 105 13.03 11.65 15.47
N GLU A 106 13.40 11.51 14.20
CA GLU A 106 14.72 11.07 13.77
C GLU A 106 15.64 12.28 13.58
N GLU A 107 16.86 12.15 14.08
CA GLU A 107 17.94 13.04 13.71
C GLU A 107 18.38 12.70 12.27
N GLY A 108 18.25 13.65 11.36
CA GLY A 108 18.60 13.49 9.96
C GLY A 108 17.42 13.26 9.03
N LYS A 109 17.33 14.06 7.97
CA LYS A 109 16.36 13.87 6.88
C LYS A 109 16.75 12.77 5.88
N LYS A 110 17.93 12.17 6.05
CA LYS A 110 18.44 11.08 5.20
C LYS A 110 18.66 9.84 6.08
N GLU A 111 18.34 8.67 5.54
CA GLU A 111 18.54 7.39 6.24
C GLU A 111 20.01 7.25 6.65
N ASN A 112 20.26 7.42 7.95
CA ASN A 112 21.56 7.20 8.58
C ASN A 112 21.33 6.54 9.94
N ARG A 113 21.56 5.23 10.00
CA ARG A 113 21.29 4.39 11.18
C ARG A 113 22.25 4.62 12.35
N SER A 114 23.25 5.49 12.19
CA SER A 114 24.13 5.93 13.28
C SER A 114 23.60 7.16 14.02
N LYS A 115 22.55 7.80 13.50
CA LYS A 115 21.89 8.92 14.17
C LYS A 115 20.76 8.42 15.08
N GLY A 116 20.49 9.18 16.15
CA GLY A 116 19.51 8.80 17.16
C GLY A 116 18.07 9.15 16.77
N ASN A 117 17.15 8.72 17.63
CA ASN A 117 15.78 9.21 17.65
C ASN A 117 15.43 9.71 19.06
N PHE A 118 14.44 10.60 19.15
CA PHE A 118 13.98 11.14 20.42
C PHE A 118 12.51 11.49 20.37
N MET A 119 11.87 11.47 21.55
CA MET A 119 10.48 11.92 21.70
C MET A 119 10.43 13.41 22.00
N THR A 120 9.55 14.14 21.31
CA THR A 120 9.29 15.57 21.52
C THR A 120 7.82 15.86 21.25
N SER A 121 7.36 17.06 21.61
CA SER A 121 6.00 17.48 21.28
C SER A 121 5.89 17.88 19.81
N LEU A 122 4.73 17.67 19.18
CA LEU A 122 4.49 18.07 17.80
C LEU A 122 4.75 19.57 17.60
N LYS A 123 4.43 20.39 18.60
CA LYS A 123 4.71 21.83 18.57
C LYS A 123 6.20 22.14 18.50
N GLU A 124 7.02 21.47 19.32
CA GLU A 124 8.47 21.64 19.29
C GLU A 124 9.04 21.25 17.92
N PHE A 125 8.60 20.12 17.37
CA PHE A 125 8.99 19.69 16.03
C PHE A 125 8.60 20.72 14.94
N VAL A 126 7.34 21.18 14.93
CA VAL A 126 6.86 22.16 13.93
C VAL A 126 7.65 23.47 14.01
N ASN A 127 8.10 23.86 15.21
CA ASN A 127 8.91 25.06 15.39
C ASN A 127 10.36 24.91 14.86
N SER A 128 10.92 23.71 14.82
CA SER A 128 12.35 23.50 14.50
C SER A 128 12.62 22.80 13.16
N TYR A 129 11.69 22.04 12.58
CA TYR A 129 11.96 21.17 11.42
C TYR A 129 12.44 21.89 10.15
N LYS A 130 12.14 23.20 10.03
CA LYS A 130 12.60 24.02 8.89
C LYS A 130 14.06 24.44 9.02
N THR A 131 14.55 24.60 10.25
CA THR A 131 15.91 25.06 10.54
C THR A 131 16.85 23.92 10.93
N GLU A 132 16.31 22.84 11.49
CA GLU A 132 17.08 21.69 11.96
C GLU A 132 16.98 20.50 10.99
N ASP A 133 17.96 19.60 11.06
CA ASP A 133 18.00 18.36 10.28
C ASP A 133 17.19 17.28 11.01
N LEU A 134 15.87 17.48 11.08
CA LEU A 134 14.92 16.61 11.77
C LEU A 134 13.86 16.06 10.82
N TYR A 135 13.39 14.85 11.11
CA TYR A 135 12.30 14.21 10.37
C TYR A 135 11.40 13.41 11.31
N VAL A 136 10.07 13.49 11.13
CA VAL A 136 9.13 12.67 11.91
C VAL A 136 8.81 11.41 11.11
N VAL A 137 9.16 10.26 11.67
CA VAL A 137 8.70 8.94 11.21
C VAL A 137 7.73 8.42 12.27
N HIS A 138 6.44 8.67 12.05
CA HIS A 138 5.45 8.23 13.03
C HIS A 138 4.11 7.86 12.37
N THR A 139 3.49 6.81 12.90
CA THR A 139 2.07 6.54 12.70
C THR A 139 1.26 7.73 13.21
N VAL A 140 0.24 8.16 12.46
CA VAL A 140 -0.63 9.28 12.86
C VAL A 140 -1.25 8.98 14.26
N PRO A 141 -0.92 9.79 15.29
CA PRO A 141 -1.41 9.60 16.66
C PRO A 141 -2.94 9.61 16.75
N LYS A 142 -3.50 8.92 17.75
CA LYS A 142 -4.96 8.69 17.87
C LYS A 142 -5.76 9.97 17.93
N GLU A 143 -5.21 10.97 18.60
CA GLU A 143 -5.75 12.32 18.77
C GLU A 143 -5.85 13.06 17.44
N MET A 144 -4.91 12.79 16.52
CA MET A 144 -4.80 13.44 15.21
C MET A 144 -5.61 12.75 14.13
N ARG A 145 -6.01 11.48 14.36
CA ARG A 145 -6.93 10.80 13.47
C ARG A 145 -8.25 11.57 13.52
N ALA A 146 -8.69 12.08 12.36
CA ALA A 146 -10.12 12.31 12.18
C ALA A 146 -10.82 11.00 12.56
N VAL A 147 -12.03 11.05 13.11
CA VAL A 147 -12.75 9.90 13.65
C VAL A 147 -13.04 8.88 12.53
N ASP A 148 -12.02 8.18 12.06
CA ASP A 148 -12.01 7.23 10.93
C ASP A 148 -12.19 5.80 11.44
N TYR A 149 -12.45 5.64 12.74
CA TYR A 149 -13.09 4.42 13.21
C TYR A 149 -14.48 4.30 12.61
N GLU A 150 -15.23 5.38 12.38
CA GLU A 150 -16.61 5.29 11.89
C GLU A 150 -16.71 4.65 10.49
N PHE A 151 -15.75 4.95 9.60
CA PHE A 151 -15.70 4.34 8.28
C PHE A 151 -15.40 2.83 8.35
N ALA A 152 -14.38 2.45 9.12
CA ALA A 152 -14.04 1.05 9.32
C ALA A 152 -15.15 0.29 10.08
N THR A 153 -15.81 0.92 11.06
CA THR A 153 -16.86 0.29 11.85
C THR A 153 -18.03 -0.09 10.94
N TYR A 154 -18.61 0.85 10.18
CA TYR A 154 -19.80 0.52 9.40
C TYR A 154 -19.50 -0.36 8.19
N GLU A 155 -18.26 -0.36 7.66
CA GLU A 155 -17.84 -1.36 6.69
C GLU A 155 -17.73 -2.77 7.32
N VAL A 156 -17.35 -2.88 8.59
CA VAL A 156 -17.45 -4.15 9.33
C VAL A 156 -18.91 -4.59 9.46
N LEU A 157 -19.84 -3.69 9.84
CA LEU A 157 -21.26 -4.03 9.89
C LEU A 157 -21.79 -4.44 8.50
N ARG A 158 -21.45 -3.69 7.45
CA ARG A 158 -21.80 -4.02 6.06
C ARG A 158 -21.31 -5.42 5.71
N LYS A 159 -20.06 -5.74 6.05
CA LYS A 159 -19.48 -7.06 5.85
C LYS A 159 -20.22 -8.15 6.63
N GLN A 160 -20.57 -7.92 7.90
CA GLN A 160 -21.36 -8.87 8.70
C GLN A 160 -22.72 -9.16 8.07
N ILE A 161 -23.42 -8.11 7.59
CA ILE A 161 -24.69 -8.25 6.86
C ILE A 161 -24.47 -9.06 5.57
N LEU A 162 -23.43 -8.74 4.79
CA LEU A 162 -23.11 -9.46 3.56
C LEU A 162 -22.75 -10.93 3.80
N ASP A 163 -21.99 -11.23 4.85
CA ASP A 163 -21.62 -12.59 5.25
C ASP A 163 -22.85 -13.40 5.71
N ALA A 164 -23.76 -12.78 6.47
CA ALA A 164 -25.04 -13.37 6.85
C ALA A 164 -25.98 -13.58 5.66
N MET A 165 -25.85 -12.74 4.62
CA MET A 165 -26.56 -12.88 3.35
C MET A 165 -25.92 -13.91 2.43
N LEU A 166 -24.60 -14.17 2.51
CA LEU A 166 -23.85 -14.97 1.52
C LEU A 166 -24.34 -16.41 1.34
N LEU A 167 -25.13 -16.96 2.28
CA LEU A 167 -25.83 -18.23 2.08
C LEU A 167 -26.96 -18.15 1.02
N ARG A 168 -27.42 -16.95 0.64
CA ARG A 168 -28.58 -16.69 -0.24
C ARG A 168 -28.43 -15.34 -0.96
N LYS A 169 -28.41 -15.34 -2.30
CA LYS A 169 -28.25 -14.12 -3.14
C LYS A 169 -29.23 -12.96 -2.82
N MET A 170 -30.35 -13.22 -2.15
CA MET A 170 -31.34 -12.24 -1.71
C MET A 170 -31.98 -12.62 -0.37
N ALA A 171 -32.44 -11.62 0.39
CA ALA A 171 -33.14 -11.77 1.66
C ALA A 171 -34.55 -11.12 1.62
N SER A 172 -35.59 -11.85 2.03
CA SER A 172 -36.92 -11.25 2.22
C SER A 172 -36.95 -10.26 3.39
N LYS A 173 -37.97 -9.40 3.47
CA LYS A 173 -38.16 -8.45 4.57
C LYS A 173 -38.00 -9.05 5.97
N GLN A 174 -38.66 -10.17 6.24
CA GLN A 174 -38.56 -10.86 7.54
C GLN A 174 -37.15 -11.41 7.81
N LYS A 175 -36.50 -11.95 6.77
CA LYS A 175 -35.16 -12.51 6.88
C LYS A 175 -34.10 -11.43 7.07
N PHE A 176 -34.20 -10.34 6.33
CA PHE A 176 -33.32 -9.19 6.46
C PHE A 176 -33.44 -8.57 7.86
N ARG A 177 -34.67 -8.47 8.41
CA ARG A 177 -34.88 -8.08 9.81
C ARG A 177 -34.11 -8.98 10.78
N LYS A 178 -34.16 -10.31 10.58
CA LYS A 178 -33.42 -11.25 11.41
C LYS A 178 -31.91 -11.06 11.30
N ILE A 179 -31.38 -10.86 10.09
CA ILE A 179 -29.95 -10.58 9.88
C ILE A 179 -29.51 -9.35 10.67
N LEU A 180 -30.26 -8.23 10.59
CA LEU A 180 -29.94 -7.03 11.34
C LEU A 180 -29.96 -7.25 12.87
N LEU A 181 -30.91 -8.05 13.37
CA LEU A 181 -30.94 -8.41 14.79
C LEU A 181 -29.73 -9.28 15.19
N ASP A 182 -29.36 -10.25 14.35
CA ASP A 182 -28.21 -11.12 14.58
C ASP A 182 -26.87 -10.32 14.50
N CYS A 183 -26.85 -9.17 13.82
CA CYS A 183 -25.72 -8.22 13.79
C CYS A 183 -25.73 -7.18 14.93
N GLU A 184 -26.67 -7.28 15.88
CA GLU A 184 -26.75 -6.43 17.07
C GLU A 184 -26.79 -4.92 16.77
N VAL A 185 -27.46 -4.51 15.69
CA VAL A 185 -27.48 -3.11 15.18
C VAL A 185 -28.14 -2.05 16.10
N GLY A 186 -28.56 -2.45 17.29
CA GLY A 186 -29.30 -1.60 18.22
C GLY A 186 -30.71 -1.24 17.74
N GLU A 187 -31.30 -0.20 18.35
CA GLU A 187 -32.62 0.28 17.99
C GLU A 187 -32.59 1.00 16.63
N ILE A 188 -33.46 0.56 15.71
CA ILE A 188 -33.57 1.10 14.35
C ILE A 188 -35.02 1.29 13.92
N LYS A 189 -35.26 2.28 13.06
CA LYS A 189 -36.51 2.40 12.30
C LYS A 189 -36.49 1.43 11.11
N PHE A 190 -36.81 0.17 11.36
CA PHE A 190 -36.66 -0.91 10.37
C PHE A 190 -37.32 -0.62 9.00
N ILE A 191 -38.45 0.09 8.97
CA ILE A 191 -39.13 0.44 7.71
C ILE A 191 -38.23 1.35 6.86
N ASP A 192 -37.64 2.38 7.48
CA ASP A 192 -36.76 3.33 6.81
C ASP A 192 -35.50 2.64 6.32
N VAL A 193 -34.89 1.81 7.19
CA VAL A 193 -33.72 0.98 6.84
C VAL A 193 -34.02 0.07 5.67
N PHE A 194 -35.12 -0.69 5.72
CA PHE A 194 -35.49 -1.60 4.64
C PHE A 194 -35.72 -0.86 3.32
N SER A 195 -36.41 0.29 3.36
CA SER A 195 -36.65 1.11 2.17
C SER A 195 -35.39 1.72 1.57
N ALA A 196 -34.38 1.98 2.39
CA ALA A 196 -33.09 2.51 1.94
C ALA A 196 -32.27 1.45 1.19
N PHE A 197 -32.38 0.17 1.59
CA PHE A 197 -31.73 -0.94 0.89
C PHE A 197 -32.54 -1.45 -0.31
N ASP A 198 -33.87 -1.52 -0.25
CA ASP A 198 -34.76 -2.05 -1.32
C ASP A 198 -34.94 -1.03 -2.46
N LYS A 199 -33.84 -0.72 -3.16
CA LYS A 199 -33.77 0.36 -4.15
C LYS A 199 -34.65 0.07 -5.36
N ASP A 200 -34.74 -1.19 -5.76
CA ASP A 200 -35.59 -1.62 -6.86
C ASP A 200 -37.06 -1.88 -6.44
N LYS A 201 -37.35 -1.79 -5.14
CA LYS A 201 -38.68 -1.95 -4.52
C LYS A 201 -39.30 -3.32 -4.79
N ASN A 202 -38.49 -4.36 -4.94
CA ASN A 202 -38.95 -5.72 -5.19
C ASN A 202 -39.38 -6.46 -3.90
N GLY A 203 -39.19 -5.85 -2.73
CA GLY A 203 -39.55 -6.42 -1.42
C GLY A 203 -38.53 -7.41 -0.86
N LYS A 204 -37.35 -7.49 -1.46
CA LYS A 204 -36.20 -8.33 -1.07
C LYS A 204 -34.91 -7.55 -1.27
N ILE A 205 -33.98 -7.72 -0.33
CA ILE A 205 -32.66 -7.09 -0.41
C ILE A 205 -31.68 -8.04 -1.07
N SER A 206 -31.02 -7.59 -2.12
CA SER A 206 -29.92 -8.28 -2.79
C SER A 206 -28.56 -7.89 -2.17
N ILE A 207 -27.55 -8.74 -2.38
CA ILE A 207 -26.16 -8.43 -1.97
C ILE A 207 -25.63 -7.15 -2.63
N ASN A 208 -26.05 -6.86 -3.86
CA ASN A 208 -25.61 -5.69 -4.61
C ASN A 208 -26.20 -4.42 -3.98
N GLU A 209 -27.47 -4.44 -3.57
CA GLU A 209 -28.08 -3.31 -2.89
C GLU A 209 -27.41 -2.96 -1.57
N VAL A 210 -26.97 -3.97 -0.80
CA VAL A 210 -26.19 -3.75 0.42
C VAL A 210 -24.81 -3.17 0.09
N HIS A 211 -24.14 -3.69 -0.94
CA HIS A 211 -22.82 -3.23 -1.35
C HIS A 211 -22.84 -1.82 -1.96
N GLU A 212 -23.88 -1.48 -2.72
CA GLU A 212 -24.01 -0.22 -3.45
C GLU A 212 -24.51 0.94 -2.59
N LEU A 213 -25.06 0.69 -1.39
CA LEU A 213 -25.52 1.76 -0.52
C LEU A 213 -24.32 2.65 -0.10
N PRO A 214 -24.32 3.97 -0.41
CA PRO A 214 -23.20 4.83 -0.07
C PRO A 214 -22.97 4.90 1.44
N TYR A 215 -21.71 4.92 1.88
CA TYR A 215 -21.34 4.96 3.30
C TYR A 215 -22.11 6.02 4.10
N GLY A 216 -22.15 7.27 3.62
CA GLY A 216 -22.81 8.37 4.34
C GLY A 216 -24.33 8.23 4.47
N GLN A 217 -24.95 7.35 3.68
CA GLN A 217 -26.35 6.94 3.88
C GLN A 217 -26.42 5.75 4.83
N PHE A 218 -25.55 4.76 4.65
CA PHE A 218 -25.47 3.56 5.47
C PHE A 218 -25.26 3.88 6.96
N SER A 219 -24.28 4.73 7.31
CA SER A 219 -23.99 5.08 8.71
C SER A 219 -25.18 5.71 9.43
N LYS A 220 -25.95 6.56 8.73
CA LYS A 220 -27.15 7.21 9.26
C LYS A 220 -28.29 6.23 9.58
N LEU A 221 -28.30 5.05 8.98
CA LEU A 221 -29.31 4.01 9.25
C LEU A 221 -29.07 3.30 10.58
N PHE A 222 -27.84 3.33 11.09
CA PHE A 222 -27.41 2.57 12.27
C PHE A 222 -26.69 3.46 13.31
N PRO A 223 -27.32 4.54 13.79
CA PRO A 223 -26.65 5.54 14.64
C PRO A 223 -26.22 4.99 16.00
N ASN A 224 -26.79 3.87 16.44
CA ASN A 224 -26.53 3.25 17.75
C ASN A 224 -25.58 2.04 17.69
N TRP A 225 -25.09 1.69 16.49
CA TRP A 225 -24.20 0.55 16.34
C TRP A 225 -22.75 1.00 16.44
N HIS A 226 -21.98 0.30 17.27
CA HIS A 226 -20.56 0.58 17.49
C HIS A 226 -19.76 -0.72 17.41
N TYR A 227 -18.67 -0.70 16.66
CA TYR A 227 -17.74 -1.83 16.63
C TYR A 227 -17.00 -1.90 17.96
N GLN A 228 -17.19 -2.99 18.69
CA GLN A 228 -16.35 -3.31 19.84
C GLN A 228 -15.05 -3.92 19.29
N THR A 229 -13.98 -3.12 19.25
CA THR A 229 -12.64 -3.70 19.23
C THR A 229 -12.49 -4.42 20.56
N GLU A 230 -12.33 -5.74 20.54
CA GLU A 230 -11.62 -6.38 21.66
C GLU A 230 -10.31 -5.60 21.79
N GLU A 231 -10.14 -4.85 22.87
CA GLU A 231 -8.85 -4.26 23.19
C GLU A 231 -7.88 -5.43 23.18
N SER A 232 -7.03 -5.48 22.16
CA SER A 232 -5.88 -6.35 22.20
C SER A 232 -5.10 -5.87 23.41
N ASN A 233 -5.20 -6.63 24.50
CA ASN A 233 -4.14 -6.77 25.49
C ASN A 233 -2.91 -7.42 24.79
N GLU A 234 -2.55 -6.94 23.60
CA GLU A 234 -1.23 -7.11 23.02
C GLU A 234 -0.33 -6.18 23.84
N MET A 235 0.03 -6.70 25.02
CA MET A 235 1.28 -6.41 25.67
C MET A 235 2.35 -6.51 24.58
N GLU A 236 2.81 -5.35 24.08
CA GLU A 236 3.89 -5.27 23.10
C GLU A 236 5.02 -6.14 23.67
N PRO A 237 5.41 -7.25 23.01
CA PRO A 237 6.48 -8.08 23.54
C PRO A 237 7.70 -7.18 23.61
N ASP A 238 8.30 -7.12 24.79
CA ASP A 238 9.53 -6.37 25.07
C ASP A 238 10.48 -6.66 23.91
N ARG A 239 10.75 -5.63 23.09
CA ARG A 239 11.71 -5.77 21.99
C ARG A 239 13.05 -5.91 22.67
N ASP A 240 13.48 -7.15 22.85
CA ASP A 240 14.85 -7.47 23.24
C ASP A 240 15.80 -6.66 22.33
N GLU A 241 16.48 -5.69 22.94
CA GLU A 241 17.49 -4.86 22.30
C GLU A 241 18.60 -5.78 21.76
N LEU A 242 18.81 -5.75 20.44
CA LEU A 242 19.97 -6.33 19.76
C LEU A 242 20.91 -5.24 19.26
#